data_AF-A0A1V5HCM5-F1
#
_entry.id   AF-A0A1V5HCM5-F1
#
_cell.length_a   1.000
_cell.length_b   1.000
_cell.length_c   1.000
_cell.angle_alpha   90.00
_cell.angle_beta   90.00
_cell.angle_gamma   90.00
#
_symmetry.space_group_name_H-M   'P 1'
#
loop_
_entity.id
_entity.type
_entity.pdbx_description
1 polymer ?
#
loop_
_entity_poly.entity_id
_entity_poly.type
_entity_poly.pdbx_seq_one_letter_code
_entity_poly.pdbx_strand_id
1 'polypeptide(L)'
;MTRILKPISAETLGCLDQIFAQYFREERGMRIVERSLGNDFTGRIDLLATDGARVYLITIGTGEFPRCLFRSFTGYRWFRENRDFLGRIYSPEEIDVTLPACLIILSQDIPPGAPAVCKDVCTVPVLLYRYRLFGAPDDPDISVESLAEPEDKPVIEPSPDVLRKKLGIGPAGLSDAEILDFRAAMGPFE
;
A
#
# COMPACT_ATOMS: atom_id res chain seq x y z
N MET A 1 26.58 26.21 3.75
CA MET A 1 27.35 24.99 4.05
C MET A 1 26.62 23.81 3.44
N THR A 2 27.24 23.07 2.52
CA THR A 2 26.64 21.88 1.90
C THR A 2 26.92 20.67 2.78
N ARG A 3 25.89 20.11 3.42
CA ARG A 3 26.02 18.89 4.24
C ARG A 3 25.93 17.68 3.30
N ILE A 4 27.05 17.01 3.07
CA ILE A 4 27.08 15.76 2.29
C ILE A 4 26.80 14.61 3.26
N LEU A 5 25.65 13.96 3.13
CA LEU A 5 25.26 12.82 3.95
C LEU A 5 25.82 11.53 3.33
N LYS A 6 26.41 10.67 4.16
CA LYS A 6 27.00 9.39 3.70
C LYS A 6 25.91 8.32 3.64
N PRO A 7 25.92 7.41 2.64
CA PRO A 7 24.98 6.30 2.60
C PRO A 7 25.23 5.33 3.75
N ILE A 8 24.15 4.74 4.28
CA ILE A 8 24.20 3.74 5.37
C ILE A 8 23.55 2.45 4.88
N SER A 9 24.05 1.29 5.34
CA SER A 9 23.42 0.00 5.09
C SER A 9 22.12 -0.15 5.88
N ALA A 10 21.09 -0.64 5.20
CA ALA A 10 19.83 -1.02 5.82
C ALA A 10 19.98 -2.14 6.85
N GLU A 11 20.97 -3.02 6.69
CA GLU A 11 21.26 -4.11 7.63
C GLU A 11 21.72 -3.61 9.00
N THR A 12 22.16 -2.34 9.08
CA THR A 12 22.65 -1.71 10.30
C THR A 12 21.53 -1.05 11.10
N LEU A 13 20.32 -0.95 10.55
CA LEU A 13 19.18 -0.24 11.15
C LEU A 13 18.09 -1.23 11.56
N GLY A 14 18.03 -1.54 12.85
CA GLY A 14 16.98 -2.38 13.44
C GLY A 14 15.59 -1.74 13.48
N CYS A 15 15.45 -0.49 13.03
CA CYS A 15 14.23 0.33 13.14
C CYS A 15 13.59 0.68 11.78
N LEU A 16 13.98 0.01 10.68
CA LEU A 16 13.45 0.34 9.34
C LEU A 16 11.92 0.21 9.25
N ASP A 17 11.35 -0.78 9.92
CA ASP A 17 9.89 -0.94 10.03
C ASP A 17 9.21 0.29 10.65
N GLN A 18 9.84 0.90 11.65
CA GLN A 18 9.35 2.12 12.29
C GLN A 18 9.47 3.33 11.35
N ILE A 19 10.61 3.49 10.69
CA ILE A 19 10.87 4.58 9.74
C ILE A 19 9.84 4.53 8.60
N PHE A 20 9.66 3.36 7.99
CA PHE A 20 8.70 3.23 6.88
C PHE A 20 7.25 3.29 7.34
N ALA A 21 6.92 2.79 8.53
CA ALA A 21 5.58 2.97 9.10
C ALA A 21 5.26 4.46 9.28
N GLN A 22 6.23 5.28 9.71
CA GLN A 22 6.06 6.72 9.81
C GLN A 22 5.89 7.36 8.43
N TYR A 23 6.77 7.04 7.48
CA TYR A 23 6.70 7.54 6.10
C TYR A 23 5.33 7.27 5.45
N PHE A 24 4.83 6.03 5.48
CA PHE A 24 3.55 5.71 4.85
C PHE A 24 2.35 6.36 5.55
N ARG A 25 2.45 6.61 6.86
CA ARG A 25 1.42 7.35 7.60
C ARG A 25 1.37 8.82 7.20
N GLU A 26 2.53 9.48 7.14
CA GLU A 26 2.63 10.91 6.89
C GLU A 26 2.47 11.25 5.40
N GLU A 27 3.20 10.57 4.52
CA GLU A 27 3.28 10.91 3.10
C GLU A 27 2.18 10.26 2.26
N ARG A 28 1.65 9.12 2.71
CA ARG A 28 0.61 8.37 1.97
C ARG A 28 -0.73 8.29 2.70
N GLY A 29 -0.83 8.84 3.92
CA GLY A 29 -2.07 8.81 4.71
C GLY A 29 -2.54 7.41 5.09
N MET A 30 -1.66 6.41 5.03
CA MET A 30 -2.03 5.02 5.31
C MET A 30 -2.13 4.79 6.82
N ARG A 31 -3.11 4.00 7.23
CA ARG A 31 -3.17 3.45 8.58
C ARG A 31 -2.32 2.20 8.64
N ILE A 32 -1.27 2.21 9.46
CA ILE A 32 -0.48 1.02 9.79
C ILE A 32 -1.18 0.25 10.90
N VAL A 33 -1.57 -1.00 10.64
CA VAL A 33 -2.35 -1.84 11.56
C VAL A 33 -1.48 -2.83 12.30
N GLU A 34 -0.55 -3.49 11.61
CA GLU A 34 0.31 -4.52 12.21
C GLU A 34 1.74 -4.39 11.70
N ARG A 35 2.70 -4.76 12.55
CA ARG A 35 4.11 -4.89 12.18
C ARG A 35 4.54 -6.35 12.29
N SER A 36 5.31 -6.81 11.30
CA SER A 36 5.89 -8.16 11.30
C SER A 36 4.85 -9.28 11.44
N LEU A 37 3.88 -9.30 10.53
CA LEU A 37 2.88 -10.36 10.47
C LEU A 37 3.42 -11.60 9.72
N GLY A 38 3.24 -12.78 10.30
CA GLY A 38 3.74 -14.04 9.75
C GLY A 38 5.19 -14.34 10.17
N ASN A 39 5.93 -15.12 9.37
CA ASN A 39 7.32 -15.49 9.66
C ASN A 39 8.11 -15.77 8.36
N ASP A 40 9.43 -15.82 8.47
CA ASP A 40 10.32 -15.94 7.31
C ASP A 40 10.22 -17.28 6.57
N PHE A 41 9.62 -18.32 7.18
CA PHE A 41 9.47 -19.65 6.58
C PHE A 41 8.17 -19.79 5.78
N THR A 42 7.07 -19.19 6.24
CA THR A 42 5.74 -19.34 5.63
C THR A 42 5.26 -18.11 4.88
N GLY A 43 5.98 -17.00 4.98
CA GLY A 43 5.59 -15.70 4.43
C GLY A 43 5.51 -14.66 5.54
N ARG A 44 6.18 -13.53 5.31
CA ARG A 44 6.25 -12.40 6.25
C ARG A 44 5.82 -11.13 5.54
N ILE A 45 4.98 -10.36 6.23
CA ILE A 45 4.57 -9.02 5.85
C ILE A 45 5.18 -8.08 6.87
N ASP A 46 6.06 -7.18 6.43
CA ASP A 46 6.80 -6.32 7.34
C ASP A 46 5.87 -5.25 7.94
N LEU A 47 4.97 -4.68 7.13
CA LEU A 47 3.87 -3.82 7.60
C LEU A 47 2.56 -4.20 6.92
N LEU A 48 1.48 -4.30 7.70
CA LEU A 48 0.11 -4.38 7.21
C LEU A 48 -0.53 -3.00 7.32
N ALA A 49 -1.05 -2.47 6.21
CA ALA A 49 -1.64 -1.15 6.18
C ALA A 49 -2.93 -1.08 5.35
N THR A 50 -3.68 0.00 5.50
CA THR A 50 -4.89 0.28 4.73
C THR A 50 -5.10 1.78 4.54
N ASP A 51 -5.74 2.17 3.44
CA ASP A 51 -6.26 3.53 3.20
C ASP A 51 -7.80 3.57 3.21
N GLY A 52 -8.45 2.47 3.62
CA GLY A 52 -9.91 2.30 3.56
C GLY A 52 -10.43 1.82 2.20
N ALA A 53 -9.62 1.80 1.15
CA ALA A 53 -9.99 1.28 -0.18
C ALA A 53 -9.24 -0.02 -0.53
N ARG A 54 -8.01 -0.19 -0.01
CA ARG A 54 -7.17 -1.37 -0.23
C ARG A 54 -6.50 -1.84 1.06
N VAL A 55 -6.06 -3.09 1.04
CA VAL A 55 -5.10 -3.65 1.99
C VAL A 55 -3.72 -3.61 1.37
N TYR A 56 -2.76 -2.97 2.03
CA TYR A 56 -1.38 -2.90 1.59
C TYR A 56 -0.52 -3.90 2.37
N LEU A 57 0.12 -4.80 1.64
CA LEU A 57 1.09 -5.75 2.17
C LEU A 57 2.48 -5.22 1.86
N ILE A 58 3.15 -4.65 2.85
CA ILE A 58 4.41 -3.92 2.67
C ILE A 58 5.58 -4.83 3.01
N THR A 59 6.52 -4.96 2.08
CA THR A 59 7.79 -5.68 2.22
C THR A 59 8.94 -4.68 2.21
N ILE A 60 9.70 -4.63 3.30
CA ILE A 60 10.89 -3.81 3.46
C ILE A 60 12.09 -4.67 3.10
N GLY A 61 12.61 -4.45 1.90
CA GLY A 61 13.75 -5.18 1.35
C GLY A 61 15.08 -4.57 1.76
N THR A 62 15.87 -5.30 2.54
CA THR A 62 17.25 -4.93 2.91
C THR A 62 18.31 -5.60 2.05
N GLY A 63 17.94 -6.63 1.29
CA GLY A 63 18.83 -7.36 0.38
C GLY A 63 18.46 -7.17 -1.10
N GLU A 64 18.92 -8.10 -1.94
CA GLU A 64 18.69 -8.08 -3.39
C GLU A 64 17.20 -8.11 -3.77
N PHE A 65 16.84 -7.41 -4.84
CA PHE A 65 15.46 -7.28 -5.27
C PHE A 65 14.73 -8.59 -5.57
N PRO A 66 15.32 -9.61 -6.24
CA PRO A 66 14.64 -10.89 -6.47
C PRO A 66 14.20 -11.58 -5.17
N ARG A 67 15.01 -11.48 -4.12
CA ARG A 67 14.67 -12.00 -2.79
C ARG A 67 13.52 -11.22 -2.17
N CYS A 68 13.52 -9.89 -2.30
CA CYS A 68 12.44 -9.04 -1.81
C CYS A 68 11.12 -9.34 -2.52
N LEU A 69 11.16 -9.55 -3.84
CA LEU A 69 10.03 -9.92 -4.67
C LEU A 69 9.44 -11.27 -4.23
N PHE A 70 10.30 -12.28 -4.08
CA PHE A 70 9.89 -13.59 -3.60
C PHE A 70 9.27 -13.54 -2.19
N ARG A 71 9.86 -12.76 -1.27
CA ARG A 71 9.29 -12.54 0.08
C ARG A 71 7.89 -11.91 -0.01
N SER A 72 7.73 -10.87 -0.83
CA SER A 72 6.45 -10.18 -0.99
C SER A 72 5.37 -11.12 -1.53
N PHE A 73 5.69 -11.94 -2.53
CA PHE A 73 4.75 -12.91 -3.10
C PHE A 73 4.39 -14.03 -2.12
N THR A 74 5.36 -14.49 -1.32
CA THR A 74 5.11 -15.48 -0.28
C THR A 74 4.24 -14.90 0.83
N GLY A 75 4.48 -13.64 1.23
CA GLY A 75 3.62 -12.90 2.17
C GLY A 75 2.20 -12.72 1.65
N TYR A 76 2.03 -12.40 0.36
CA TYR A 76 0.71 -12.31 -0.28
C TYR A 76 -0.03 -13.66 -0.29
N ARG A 77 0.67 -14.74 -0.65
CA ARG A 77 0.11 -16.09 -0.60
C ARG A 77 -0.37 -16.43 0.80
N TRP A 78 0.47 -16.20 1.81
CA TRP A 78 0.12 -16.43 3.22
C TRP A 78 -1.11 -15.60 3.63
N PHE A 79 -1.15 -14.31 3.29
CA PHE A 79 -2.31 -13.45 3.58
C PHE A 79 -3.61 -14.01 3.00
N ARG A 80 -3.57 -14.49 1.75
CA ARG A 80 -4.73 -15.11 1.11
C ARG A 80 -5.17 -16.39 1.80
N GLU A 81 -4.22 -17.27 2.11
CA GLU A 81 -4.49 -18.56 2.76
C GLU A 81 -5.05 -18.37 4.18
N ASN A 82 -4.72 -17.26 4.85
CA ASN A 82 -5.12 -16.96 6.22
C ASN A 82 -6.22 -15.89 6.33
N ARG A 83 -6.84 -15.49 5.21
CA ARG A 83 -7.77 -14.34 5.17
C ARG A 83 -8.95 -14.47 6.13
N ASP A 84 -9.54 -15.66 6.21
CA ASP A 84 -10.67 -15.95 7.12
C ASP A 84 -10.26 -15.85 8.59
N PHE A 85 -9.03 -16.25 8.91
CA PHE A 85 -8.48 -16.12 10.24
C PHE A 85 -8.21 -14.65 10.60
N LEU A 86 -7.60 -13.89 9.67
CA LEU A 86 -7.35 -12.47 9.86
C LEU A 86 -8.64 -11.67 10.03
N GLY A 87 -9.71 -12.02 9.31
CA GLY A 87 -11.03 -11.40 9.46
C GLY A 87 -11.72 -11.68 10.81
N ARG A 88 -11.24 -12.64 11.59
CA ARG A 88 -11.68 -12.88 12.98
C ARG A 88 -10.85 -12.13 14.01
N ILE A 89 -9.62 -11.73 13.66
CA ILE A 89 -8.70 -11.01 14.54
C ILE A 89 -8.94 -9.51 14.44
N TYR A 90 -9.00 -8.99 13.22
CA TYR A 90 -9.10 -7.56 12.99
C TYR A 90 -10.55 -7.12 12.82
N SER A 91 -10.90 -6.01 13.45
CA SER A 91 -12.18 -5.35 13.20
C SER A 91 -12.17 -4.73 11.79
N PRO A 92 -13.29 -4.76 11.04
CA PRO A 92 -13.41 -4.03 9.77
C PRO A 92 -13.14 -2.52 9.90
N GLU A 93 -13.33 -1.94 11.09
CA GLU A 93 -13.01 -0.53 11.37
C GLU A 93 -11.50 -0.27 11.42
N GLU A 94 -10.72 -1.26 11.85
CA GLU A 94 -9.25 -1.20 11.89
C GLU A 94 -8.68 -1.47 10.49
N ILE A 95 -9.05 -2.61 9.92
CA ILE A 95 -8.76 -3.03 8.55
C ILE A 95 -9.81 -4.02 8.05
N ASP A 96 -10.50 -3.66 6.97
CA ASP A 96 -11.32 -4.61 6.24
C ASP A 96 -10.42 -5.47 5.34
N VAL A 97 -10.11 -6.68 5.81
CA VAL A 97 -9.25 -7.63 5.08
C VAL A 97 -9.90 -8.14 3.80
N THR A 98 -11.20 -7.88 3.55
CA THR A 98 -11.92 -8.27 2.33
C THR A 98 -11.65 -7.33 1.15
N LEU A 99 -11.13 -6.13 1.42
CA LEU A 99 -10.72 -5.17 0.40
C LEU A 99 -9.62 -5.73 -0.53
N PRO A 100 -9.49 -5.22 -1.76
CA PRO A 100 -8.44 -5.63 -2.68
C PRO A 100 -7.05 -5.43 -2.09
N ALA A 101 -6.19 -6.44 -2.21
CA ALA A 101 -4.81 -6.37 -1.75
C ALA A 101 -3.92 -5.68 -2.79
N CYS A 102 -2.93 -4.92 -2.30
CA CYS A 102 -1.88 -4.28 -3.07
C CYS A 102 -0.54 -4.59 -2.41
N LEU A 103 0.45 -4.99 -3.20
CA LEU A 103 1.80 -5.23 -2.69
C LEU A 103 2.59 -3.94 -2.75
N ILE A 104 3.33 -3.62 -1.69
CA ILE A 104 4.31 -2.54 -1.68
C ILE A 104 5.67 -3.17 -1.42
N ILE A 105 6.62 -2.95 -2.30
CA ILE A 105 7.97 -3.49 -2.18
C ILE A 105 8.96 -2.34 -2.14
N LEU A 106 9.65 -2.22 -1.01
CA LEU A 106 10.74 -1.28 -0.84
C LEU A 106 12.07 -1.99 -1.05
N SER A 107 12.94 -1.44 -1.89
CA SER A 107 14.29 -1.96 -2.08
C SER A 107 15.23 -0.84 -2.54
N GLN A 108 16.52 -0.94 -2.20
CA GLN A 108 17.52 0.03 -2.69
C GLN A 108 17.93 -0.25 -4.15
N ASP A 109 17.80 -1.50 -4.60
CA ASP A 109 18.34 -1.98 -5.88
C ASP A 109 17.25 -2.55 -6.77
N ILE A 110 16.33 -1.69 -7.23
CA ILE A 110 15.24 -2.09 -8.12
C ILE A 110 15.71 -1.97 -9.58
N PRO A 111 15.73 -3.08 -10.36
CA PRO A 111 16.08 -3.06 -11.77
C PRO A 111 15.13 -2.18 -12.59
N PRO A 112 15.61 -1.45 -13.62
CA PRO A 112 14.78 -0.54 -14.42
C PRO A 112 13.55 -1.20 -15.08
N GLY A 113 13.63 -2.48 -15.44
CA GLY A 113 12.52 -3.21 -16.06
C GLY A 113 11.50 -3.80 -15.06
N ALA A 114 11.80 -3.77 -13.75
CA ALA A 114 10.95 -4.41 -12.74
C ALA A 114 9.52 -3.85 -12.67
N PRO A 115 9.27 -2.53 -12.79
CA PRO A 115 7.90 -2.00 -12.77
C PRO A 115 7.03 -2.55 -13.92
N ALA A 116 7.56 -2.58 -15.15
CA ALA A 116 6.85 -3.11 -16.31
C ALA A 116 6.56 -4.60 -16.15
N VAL A 117 7.56 -5.39 -15.74
CA VAL A 117 7.40 -6.83 -15.49
C VAL A 117 6.34 -7.09 -14.41
N CYS A 118 6.33 -6.31 -13.33
CA CYS A 118 5.30 -6.47 -12.29
C CYS A 118 3.91 -6.12 -12.82
N LYS A 119 3.78 -5.06 -13.63
CA LYS A 119 2.50 -4.67 -14.26
C LYS A 119 1.98 -5.77 -15.20
N ASP A 120 2.86 -6.41 -15.97
CA ASP A 120 2.48 -7.39 -17.00
C ASP A 120 2.22 -8.79 -16.43
N VAL A 121 2.91 -9.17 -15.35
CA VAL A 121 2.92 -10.56 -14.85
C VAL A 121 2.09 -10.74 -13.58
N CYS A 122 1.98 -9.71 -12.73
CA CYS A 122 1.29 -9.85 -11.45
C CYS A 122 -0.22 -9.68 -11.59
N THR A 123 -0.98 -10.57 -10.93
CA THR A 123 -2.44 -10.50 -10.86
C THR A 123 -2.96 -9.51 -9.82
N VAL A 124 -2.08 -9.03 -8.95
CA VAL A 124 -2.36 -7.98 -7.98
C VAL A 124 -1.49 -6.75 -8.24
N PRO A 125 -1.99 -5.55 -7.93
CA PRO A 125 -1.18 -4.34 -8.03
C PRO A 125 0.09 -4.44 -7.19
N VAL A 126 1.22 -4.05 -7.78
CA VAL A 126 2.53 -3.99 -7.11
C VAL A 126 3.07 -2.57 -7.23
N LEU A 127 3.33 -1.94 -6.09
CA LEU A 127 3.97 -0.62 -6.01
C LEU A 127 5.42 -0.80 -5.59
N LEU A 128 6.31 -0.28 -6.41
CA LEU A 128 7.74 -0.36 -6.19
C LEU A 128 8.26 0.98 -5.67
N TYR A 129 8.95 0.96 -4.54
CA TYR A 129 9.58 2.13 -3.95
C TYR A 129 11.07 1.91 -3.82
N ARG A 130 11.85 2.77 -4.48
CA ARG A 130 13.28 2.83 -4.26
C ARG A 130 13.55 3.69 -3.05
N TYR A 131 14.25 3.17 -2.06
CA TYR A 131 14.68 3.97 -0.92
C TYR A 131 16.20 4.08 -0.85
N ARG A 132 16.68 5.15 -0.22
CA ARG A 132 18.08 5.37 0.11
C ARG A 132 18.17 5.89 1.53
N LEU A 133 19.15 5.40 2.27
CA LEU A 133 19.43 5.79 3.65
C LEU A 133 20.74 6.58 3.68
N PHE A 134 20.72 7.71 4.36
CA PHE A 134 21.87 8.60 4.51
C PHE A 134 22.08 9.00 5.97
N GLY A 135 23.25 9.53 6.32
CA GLY A 135 23.51 10.13 7.62
C GLY A 135 24.27 9.21 8.58
N ALA A 136 23.81 9.09 9.82
CA ALA A 136 24.37 8.21 10.85
C ALA A 136 23.34 7.16 11.30
N PRO A 137 23.76 5.98 11.80
CA PRO A 137 22.82 4.93 12.24
C PRO A 137 21.84 5.40 13.32
N ASP A 138 22.25 6.36 14.16
CA ASP A 138 21.42 6.91 15.24
C ASP A 138 20.49 8.05 14.78
N ASP A 139 20.72 8.61 13.57
CA ASP A 139 19.95 9.70 12.97
C ASP A 139 19.96 9.56 11.43
N PRO A 140 19.23 8.55 10.89
CA PRO A 140 19.21 8.28 9.47
C PRO A 140 18.22 9.19 8.74
N ASP A 141 18.69 9.86 7.68
CA ASP A 141 17.83 10.51 6.71
C ASP A 141 17.39 9.49 5.65
N ILE A 142 16.10 9.50 5.29
CA ILE A 142 15.55 8.60 4.29
C ILE A 142 15.01 9.35 3.09
N SER A 143 15.39 8.90 1.90
CA SER A 143 14.80 9.30 0.64
C SER A 143 14.00 8.13 0.08
N VAL A 144 12.74 8.36 -0.27
CA VAL A 144 11.87 7.34 -0.88
C VAL A 144 11.34 7.87 -2.21
N GLU A 145 11.51 7.08 -3.26
CA GLU A 145 11.11 7.35 -4.64
C GLU A 145 10.11 6.29 -5.09
N SER A 146 8.92 6.68 -5.55
CA SER A 146 7.97 5.74 -6.16
C SER A 146 8.35 5.52 -7.63
N LEU A 147 8.49 4.26 -8.05
CA LEU A 147 8.90 3.90 -9.41
C LEU A 147 7.73 3.59 -10.35
N ALA A 148 6.55 3.39 -9.77
CA ALA A 148 5.28 3.26 -10.47
C ALA A 148 4.19 3.62 -9.47
N GLU A 149 3.42 4.67 -9.77
CA GLU A 149 2.17 4.92 -9.07
C GLU A 149 1.10 4.00 -9.66
N PRO A 150 0.15 3.50 -8.85
CA PRO A 150 -0.98 2.80 -9.43
C PRO A 150 -1.73 3.78 -10.33
N GLU A 151 -1.87 3.44 -11.61
CA GLU A 151 -2.94 4.00 -12.43
C GLU A 151 -4.26 3.64 -11.72
N ASP A 152 -4.97 4.68 -11.30
CA ASP A 152 -6.23 4.67 -10.57
C ASP A 152 -6.21 4.14 -9.13
N LYS A 153 -6.44 5.08 -8.19
CA LYS A 153 -7.28 4.77 -7.01
C LYS A 153 -8.51 4.05 -7.56
N PRO A 154 -8.90 2.87 -7.04
CA PRO A 154 -10.18 2.31 -7.43
C PRO A 154 -11.22 3.39 -7.11
N VAL A 155 -11.85 3.95 -8.15
CA VAL A 155 -13.02 4.79 -7.95
C VAL A 155 -14.07 3.82 -7.45
N ILE A 156 -14.12 3.63 -6.13
CA ILE A 156 -15.25 3.00 -5.48
C ILE A 156 -16.41 3.90 -5.86
N GLU A 157 -17.23 3.45 -6.79
CA GLU A 157 -18.41 4.21 -7.15
C GLU A 157 -19.27 4.31 -5.88
N PRO A 158 -19.44 5.51 -5.29
CA PRO A 158 -20.36 5.67 -4.18
C PRO A 158 -21.72 5.09 -4.57
N SER A 159 -22.27 4.27 -3.69
CA SER A 159 -23.59 3.70 -3.89
C SER A 159 -24.63 4.82 -4.09
N PRO A 160 -25.76 4.53 -4.77
CA PRO A 160 -26.82 5.52 -4.99
C PRO A 160 -27.26 6.22 -3.70
N ASP A 161 -27.25 5.52 -2.57
CA ASP A 161 -27.63 6.08 -1.27
C ASP A 161 -26.63 7.10 -0.73
N VAL A 162 -25.33 6.88 -0.96
CA VAL A 162 -24.28 7.85 -0.63
C VAL A 162 -24.40 9.09 -1.51
N LEU A 163 -24.70 8.91 -2.79
CA LEU A 163 -24.95 10.02 -3.73
C LEU A 163 -26.18 10.83 -3.35
N ARG A 164 -27.30 10.19 -2.99
CA ARG A 164 -28.52 10.86 -2.52
C ARG A 164 -28.26 11.77 -1.32
N LYS A 165 -27.50 11.26 -0.35
CA LYS A 165 -27.16 12.00 0.86
C LYS A 165 -26.20 13.15 0.59
N LYS A 166 -25.19 12.93 -0.27
CA LYS A 166 -24.17 13.95 -0.60
C LYS A 166 -24.73 15.09 -1.46
N LEU A 167 -25.62 14.78 -2.40
CA LEU A 167 -26.22 15.76 -3.30
C LEU A 167 -27.51 16.39 -2.74
N GLY A 168 -28.02 15.91 -1.60
CA GLY A 168 -29.25 16.43 -1.00
C GLY A 168 -30.53 16.10 -1.79
N ILE A 169 -30.47 15.13 -2.71
CA ILE A 169 -31.57 14.77 -3.63
C ILE A 169 -32.49 13.66 -3.10
N GLY A 170 -32.32 13.25 -1.84
CA GLY A 170 -33.16 12.23 -1.19
C GLY A 170 -34.69 12.41 -1.37
N PRO A 171 -35.27 13.63 -1.28
CA PRO A 171 -36.70 13.83 -1.49
C PRO A 171 -37.13 13.97 -2.96
N ALA A 172 -36.19 13.94 -3.92
CA ALA A 172 -36.48 14.20 -5.33
C ALA A 172 -37.13 13.02 -6.08
N GLY A 173 -37.28 11.85 -5.44
CA GLY A 173 -37.93 10.67 -6.03
C GLY A 173 -37.21 10.03 -7.20
N LEU A 174 -35.91 10.36 -7.40
CA LEU A 174 -35.10 9.83 -8.49
C LEU A 174 -34.76 8.35 -8.29
N SER A 175 -34.92 7.57 -9.36
CA SER A 175 -34.52 6.17 -9.42
C SER A 175 -32.99 6.01 -9.41
N ASP A 176 -32.51 4.84 -9.00
CA ASP A 176 -31.06 4.55 -8.97
C ASP A 176 -30.40 4.74 -10.35
N ALA A 177 -31.11 4.40 -11.42
CA ALA A 177 -30.63 4.56 -12.80
C ALA A 177 -30.42 6.03 -13.17
N GLU A 178 -31.37 6.91 -12.83
CA GLU A 178 -31.27 8.35 -13.12
C GLU A 178 -30.13 9.02 -12.35
N ILE A 179 -29.83 8.56 -11.14
CA ILE A 179 -28.73 9.09 -10.33
C ILE A 179 -27.37 8.71 -10.93
N LEU A 180 -27.25 7.48 -11.44
CA LEU A 180 -26.03 7.00 -12.10
C LEU A 180 -25.82 7.67 -13.45
N ASP A 181 -26.87 7.87 -14.24
CA ASP A 181 -26.81 8.61 -15.51
C ASP A 181 -26.41 10.08 -15.28
N PHE A 182 -26.98 10.73 -14.26
CA PHE A 182 -26.60 12.10 -13.91
C PHE A 182 -25.13 12.20 -13.48
N ARG A 183 -24.62 11.21 -12.73
CA ARG A 183 -23.20 11.14 -12.37
C ARG A 183 -22.30 10.92 -13.58
N ALA A 184 -22.70 10.06 -14.51
CA ALA A 184 -21.95 9.81 -15.74
C ALA A 184 -21.86 11.08 -16.62
N ALA A 185 -22.91 11.93 -16.60
CA ALA A 185 -22.94 13.19 -17.34
C ALA A 185 -22.12 14.32 -16.70
N MET A 186 -21.97 14.33 -15.38
CA MET A 186 -21.28 15.41 -14.64
C MET A 186 -19.75 15.24 -14.56
N GLY A 187 -19.21 14.09 -14.94
CA GLY A 187 -17.79 13.77 -14.77
C GLY A 187 -17.38 13.62 -13.29
N PRO A 188 -16.12 13.28 -13.01
CA PRO A 188 -15.63 13.16 -11.64
C PRO A 188 -15.70 14.53 -10.94
N PHE A 189 -16.29 14.57 -9.74
CA PHE A 189 -16.14 15.72 -8.85
C PHE A 189 -14.70 15.73 -8.33
N GLU A 190 -13.94 16.77 -8.68
CA GLU A 190 -12.63 17.07 -8.07
C GLU A 190 -12.76 17.31 -6.56
#